data_AF-A0A6P4AXU3-F1
#
_entry.id   AF-A0A6P4AXU3-F1
#
_cell.length_a   1.000
_cell.length_b   1.000
_cell.length_c   1.000
_cell.angle_alpha   90.00
_cell.angle_beta   90.00
_cell.angle_gamma   90.00
#
_symmetry.space_group_name_H-M   'P 1'
#
loop_
_entity.id
_entity.type
_entity.pdbx_description
1 polymer ?
#
loop_
_entity_poly.entity_id
_entity_poly.type
_entity_poly.pdbx_seq_one_letter_code
_entity_poly.pdbx_strand_id
1 'polypeptide(L)'
;MCFEALDRTLRDLMSFIDQYKTHQPFGGKVVVLGGDFRQILPMISKGSRHNILSSAINSFHQWSFCKVLNLHTNMRLLMSSSYQHDSEIKRFVNWILDIGNRNIGSAVGDESEVEIPDYRLITTADKPLSHLIDFAYLDLLQNMSDCRYF
;
A
#
# COMPACT_ATOMS: atom_id res chain seq x y z
N MET A 1 -9.62 14.48 -7.85
CA MET A 1 -9.35 15.94 -7.80
C MET A 1 -7.87 16.32 -7.72
N CYS A 2 -7.03 15.71 -6.87
CA CYS A 2 -5.64 16.17 -6.67
C CYS A 2 -4.78 16.12 -7.96
N PHE A 3 -4.73 14.98 -8.65
CA PHE A 3 -3.94 14.82 -9.87
C PHE A 3 -4.43 15.66 -11.05
N GLU A 4 -5.75 15.83 -11.15
CA GLU A 4 -6.36 16.68 -12.16
C GLU A 4 -6.08 18.16 -11.90
N ALA A 5 -6.16 18.60 -10.64
CA ALA A 5 -5.78 19.95 -10.26
C ALA A 5 -4.29 20.21 -10.58
N LEU A 6 -3.41 19.26 -10.23
CA LEU A 6 -1.99 19.34 -10.56
C LEU A 6 -1.74 19.41 -12.07
N ASP A 7 -2.38 18.53 -12.86
CA ASP A 7 -2.28 18.52 -14.31
C ASP A 7 -2.72 19.85 -14.93
N ARG A 8 -3.90 20.35 -14.52
CA ARG A 8 -4.43 21.65 -14.96
C ARG A 8 -3.49 22.79 -14.61
N THR A 9 -3.03 22.87 -13.36
CA THR A 9 -2.10 23.92 -12.93
C THR A 9 -0.80 23.90 -13.73
N LEU A 10 -0.24 22.72 -14.02
CA LEU A 10 0.98 22.63 -14.82
C LEU A 10 0.74 22.98 -16.29
N ARG A 11 -0.41 22.61 -16.88
CA ARG A 11 -0.78 23.03 -18.24
C ARG A 11 -0.93 24.55 -18.33
N ASP A 12 -1.63 25.14 -17.37
CA ASP A 12 -1.85 26.59 -17.32
C ASP A 12 -0.51 27.33 -17.19
N LEU A 13 0.36 26.91 -16.27
CA LEU A 13 1.69 27.50 -16.09
C LEU A 13 2.57 27.35 -17.34
N MET A 14 2.56 26.19 -17.98
CA MET A 14 3.40 25.93 -19.15
C MET A 14 2.87 26.61 -20.42
N SER A 15 1.57 26.96 -20.45
CA SER A 15 0.95 27.67 -21.56
C SER A 15 1.52 29.07 -21.79
N PHE A 16 2.01 29.72 -20.73
CA PHE A 16 2.70 31.01 -20.82
C PHE A 16 4.04 30.92 -21.54
N ILE A 17 4.66 29.73 -21.56
CA ILE A 17 5.94 29.48 -22.21
C ILE A 17 5.70 29.01 -23.65
N ASP A 18 4.75 28.09 -23.84
CA ASP A 18 4.40 27.52 -25.13
C ASP A 18 2.93 27.07 -25.13
N GLN A 19 2.13 27.65 -26.01
CA GLN A 19 0.70 27.37 -26.12
C GLN A 19 0.41 25.89 -26.43
N TYR A 20 1.31 25.18 -27.12
CA TYR A 20 1.15 23.75 -27.41
C TYR A 20 1.20 22.88 -26.15
N LYS A 21 1.74 23.39 -25.02
CA LYS A 21 1.81 22.66 -23.74
C LYS A 21 0.46 22.53 -23.04
N THR A 22 -0.53 23.34 -23.39
CA THR A 22 -1.92 23.25 -22.87
C THR A 22 -2.57 21.89 -23.13
N HIS A 23 -2.18 21.23 -24.23
CA HIS A 23 -2.73 19.94 -24.65
C HIS A 23 -1.87 18.76 -24.20
N GLN A 24 -0.68 19.01 -23.62
CA GLN A 24 0.20 17.96 -23.11
C GLN A 24 -0.11 17.66 -21.65
N PRO A 25 -0.19 16.38 -21.24
CA PRO A 25 -0.27 16.00 -19.83
C PRO A 25 0.82 16.69 -19.00
N PHE A 26 0.44 17.23 -17.84
CA PHE A 26 1.27 17.96 -16.91
C PHE A 26 2.09 19.09 -17.56
N GLY A 27 1.55 19.75 -18.59
CA GLY A 27 2.27 20.79 -19.33
C GLY A 27 3.53 20.29 -20.03
N GLY A 28 3.57 19.01 -20.39
CA GLY A 28 4.72 18.36 -21.01
C GLY A 28 5.87 18.04 -20.05
N LYS A 29 5.62 18.03 -18.74
CA LYS A 29 6.60 17.60 -17.74
C LYS A 29 6.63 16.08 -17.63
N VAL A 30 7.82 15.55 -17.37
CA VAL A 30 7.98 14.15 -16.99
C VAL A 30 7.53 14.00 -15.54
N VAL A 31 6.49 13.21 -15.33
CA VAL A 31 5.94 12.90 -14.00
C VAL A 31 6.11 11.41 -13.74
N VAL A 32 6.69 11.08 -12.58
CA VAL A 32 6.80 9.70 -12.10
C VAL A 32 5.86 9.55 -10.92
N LEU A 33 4.84 8.71 -11.09
CA LEU A 33 3.93 8.32 -10.03
C LEU A 33 4.42 6.99 -9.45
N GLY A 34 4.61 6.95 -8.13
CA GLY A 34 5.06 5.77 -7.41
C GLY A 34 4.16 5.49 -6.22
N GLY A 35 3.99 4.22 -5.90
CA GLY A 35 3.18 3.76 -4.77
C GLY A 35 2.77 2.30 -4.96
N ASP A 36 2.20 1.71 -3.91
CA ASP A 36 1.53 0.43 -4.00
C ASP A 36 0.03 0.67 -3.97
N PHE A 37 -0.64 0.50 -5.12
CA PHE A 37 -2.08 0.75 -5.25
C PHE A 37 -2.96 -0.26 -4.50
N ARG A 38 -2.35 -1.27 -3.88
CA ARG A 38 -3.01 -2.20 -2.96
C ARG A 38 -3.02 -1.68 -1.52
N GLN A 39 -2.37 -0.54 -1.25
CA GLN A 39 -2.41 0.14 0.04
C GLN A 39 -3.69 0.97 0.21
N ILE A 40 -3.88 1.49 1.42
CA ILE A 40 -5.08 2.20 1.87
C ILE A 40 -5.38 3.38 0.93
N LEU A 41 -6.67 3.54 0.59
CA LEU A 41 -7.15 4.68 -0.19
C LEU A 41 -6.86 6.02 0.52
N PRO A 42 -6.75 7.14 -0.23
CA PRO A 42 -6.55 8.45 0.38
C PRO A 42 -7.64 8.76 1.41
N MET A 43 -7.25 9.07 2.65
CA MET A 43 -8.21 9.49 3.68
C MET A 43 -8.65 10.93 3.42
N ILE A 44 -9.95 11.14 3.22
CA ILE A 44 -10.55 12.48 3.13
C ILE A 44 -11.43 12.67 4.36
N SER A 45 -11.03 13.55 5.27
CA SER A 45 -11.80 13.85 6.48
C SER A 45 -13.20 14.34 6.10
N LYS A 46 -14.24 13.69 6.65
CA LYS A 46 -15.66 13.93 6.30
C LYS A 46 -16.01 13.74 4.82
N GLY A 47 -15.13 13.11 4.04
CA GLY A 47 -15.36 12.81 2.63
C GLY A 47 -16.31 11.62 2.45
N SER A 48 -17.20 11.70 1.46
CA SER A 48 -18.01 10.55 1.05
C SER A 48 -17.15 9.49 0.36
N ARG A 49 -17.67 8.25 0.22
CA ARG A 49 -17.02 7.19 -0.59
C ARG A 49 -16.67 7.70 -2.00
N HIS A 50 -17.56 8.47 -2.62
CA HIS A 50 -17.32 9.07 -3.94
C HIS A 50 -16.14 10.06 -3.94
N ASN A 51 -15.98 10.86 -2.89
CA ASN A 51 -14.84 11.78 -2.77
C ASN A 51 -13.52 11.03 -2.66
N ILE A 52 -13.50 9.94 -1.90
CA ILE A 52 -12.31 9.07 -1.75
C ILE A 52 -11.96 8.43 -3.09
N LEU A 53 -12.94 7.83 -3.78
CA LEU A 53 -12.73 7.19 -5.08
C LEU A 53 -12.25 8.19 -6.14
N SER A 54 -12.87 9.38 -6.22
CA SER A 54 -12.48 10.43 -7.19
C SER A 54 -11.15 11.11 -6.88
N SER A 55 -10.56 10.85 -5.71
CA SER A 55 -9.24 11.34 -5.34
C SER A 55 -8.15 10.28 -5.49
N ALA A 56 -8.53 9.00 -5.59
CA ALA A 56 -7.60 7.92 -5.82
C ALA A 56 -6.95 8.04 -7.21
N ILE A 57 -5.70 7.62 -7.31
CA ILE A 57 -4.96 7.58 -8.59
C ILE A 57 -5.71 6.72 -9.63
N ASN A 58 -6.44 5.70 -9.18
CA ASN A 58 -7.24 4.84 -10.04
C ASN A 58 -8.34 5.59 -10.80
N SER A 59 -8.81 6.76 -10.32
CA SER A 59 -9.80 7.58 -11.03
C SER A 59 -9.17 8.61 -11.98
N PHE A 60 -7.86 8.53 -12.25
CA PHE A 60 -7.17 9.46 -13.13
C PHE A 60 -7.59 9.22 -14.60
N HIS A 61 -8.22 10.21 -15.21
CA HIS A 61 -8.81 10.08 -16.55
C HIS A 61 -7.79 9.97 -17.70
N GLN A 62 -6.49 10.14 -17.41
CA GLN A 62 -5.41 10.20 -18.41
C GLN A 62 -4.45 9.00 -18.32
N TRP A 63 -4.88 7.88 -17.76
CA TRP A 63 -4.08 6.65 -17.70
C TRP A 63 -3.53 6.21 -19.06
N SER A 64 -4.20 6.55 -20.16
CA SER A 64 -3.73 6.31 -21.52
C SER A 64 -2.37 6.95 -21.85
N PHE A 65 -1.97 7.99 -21.12
CA PHE A 65 -0.66 8.64 -21.27
C PHE A 65 0.40 8.08 -20.33
N CYS A 66 0.03 7.20 -19.41
CA CYS A 66 0.94 6.63 -18.43
C CYS A 66 1.56 5.33 -18.95
N LYS A 67 2.89 5.22 -18.82
CA LYS A 67 3.58 3.93 -18.95
C LYS A 67 3.61 3.26 -17.58
N VAL A 68 2.94 2.11 -17.44
CA VAL A 68 2.94 1.35 -16.19
C VAL A 68 4.23 0.53 -16.09
N LEU A 69 4.92 0.69 -14.97
CA LEU A 69 6.11 -0.09 -14.62
C LEU A 69 5.86 -0.81 -13.30
N ASN A 70 6.02 -2.13 -13.30
CA ASN A 70 5.75 -2.98 -12.13
C ASN A 70 7.07 -3.44 -11.49
N LEU A 71 7.20 -3.20 -10.19
CA LEU A 71 8.30 -3.74 -9.39
C LEU A 71 7.85 -5.07 -8.76
N HIS A 72 8.56 -6.16 -9.05
CA HIS A 72 8.22 -7.50 -8.57
C HIS A 72 9.09 -7.97 -7.42
N THR A 73 10.28 -7.37 -7.24
CA THR A 73 11.26 -7.79 -6.25
C THR A 73 11.08 -7.01 -4.94
N ASN A 74 10.68 -7.70 -3.87
CA ASN A 74 10.64 -7.10 -2.53
C ASN A 74 12.04 -7.14 -1.90
N MET A 75 12.77 -6.03 -2.01
CA MET A 75 14.14 -5.91 -1.50
C MET A 75 14.24 -6.01 0.03
N ARG A 76 13.15 -5.70 0.77
CA ARG A 76 13.15 -5.79 2.25
C ARG A 76 13.32 -7.22 2.72
N LEU A 77 12.76 -8.18 2.00
CA LEU A 77 12.87 -9.61 2.32
C LEU A 77 14.27 -10.16 2.02
N LEU A 78 14.93 -9.64 0.99
CA LEU A 78 16.27 -10.07 0.60
C LEU A 78 17.34 -9.70 1.64
N MET A 79 17.10 -8.67 2.46
CA MET A 79 18.06 -8.26 3.51
C MET A 79 17.91 -9.06 4.82
N SER A 80 16.81 -9.78 5.02
CA SER A 80 16.51 -10.50 6.27
C SER A 80 16.86 -11.99 6.25
N SER A 81 17.36 -12.54 5.14
CA SER A 81 17.50 -13.99 4.99
C SER A 81 18.75 -14.56 5.65
N SER A 82 18.59 -15.13 6.85
CA SER A 82 19.29 -16.36 7.24
C SER A 82 18.53 -17.56 6.63
N TYR A 83 19.25 -18.57 6.14
CA TYR A 83 18.74 -19.62 5.24
C TYR A 83 17.51 -20.42 5.72
N GLN A 84 17.20 -20.44 7.02
CA GLN A 84 16.09 -21.25 7.58
C GLN A 84 14.74 -20.53 7.62
N HIS A 85 14.70 -19.20 7.68
CA HIS A 85 13.44 -18.43 7.73
C HIS A 85 12.87 -18.06 6.34
N ASP A 86 13.60 -18.37 5.27
CA ASP A 86 13.29 -17.90 3.92
C ASP A 86 11.98 -18.51 3.37
N SER A 87 11.65 -19.76 3.71
CA SER A 87 10.44 -20.44 3.23
C SER A 87 9.15 -19.91 3.87
N GLU A 88 9.13 -19.69 5.18
CA GLU A 88 7.97 -19.18 5.90
C GLU A 88 7.66 -17.72 5.57
N ILE A 89 8.71 -16.91 5.45
CA ILE A 89 8.62 -15.51 5.02
C ILE A 89 8.06 -15.44 3.60
N LYS A 90 8.59 -16.24 2.66
CA LYS A 90 8.06 -16.32 1.29
C LYS A 90 6.60 -16.72 1.26
N ARG A 91 6.19 -17.74 2.04
CA ARG A 91 4.79 -18.17 2.11
C ARG A 91 3.86 -17.05 2.59
N PHE A 92 4.26 -16.33 3.63
CA PHE A 92 3.48 -15.20 4.15
C PHE A 92 3.40 -14.02 3.18
N VAL A 93 4.51 -13.71 2.50
CA VAL A 93 4.55 -12.64 1.51
C VAL A 93 3.64 -12.96 0.34
N ASN A 94 3.66 -14.20 -0.15
CA ASN A 94 2.76 -14.64 -1.21
C ASN A 94 1.30 -14.53 -0.76
N TRP A 95 0.98 -14.94 0.46
CA TRP A 95 -0.37 -14.77 1.01
C TRP A 95 -0.81 -13.30 1.04
N ILE A 96 0.02 -12.38 1.56
CA ILE A 96 -0.28 -10.93 1.53
C ILE A 96 -0.45 -10.40 0.10
N LEU A 97 0.39 -10.86 -0.84
CA LEU A 97 0.27 -10.48 -2.25
C LEU A 97 -1.05 -10.97 -2.85
N ASP A 98 -1.47 -12.18 -2.53
CA ASP A 98 -2.73 -12.74 -2.99
C ASP A 98 -3.94 -11.96 -2.45
N ILE A 99 -3.89 -11.48 -1.19
CA ILE A 99 -4.91 -10.55 -0.66
C ILE A 99 -4.94 -9.26 -1.48
N GLY A 100 -3.78 -8.63 -1.65
CA GLY A 100 -3.69 -7.34 -2.34
C GLY A 100 -4.11 -7.42 -3.82
N ASN A 101 -3.84 -8.55 -4.46
CA ASN A 101 -4.26 -8.82 -5.84
C ASN A 101 -5.71 -9.29 -5.96
N ARG A 102 -6.40 -9.51 -4.83
CA ARG A 102 -7.74 -10.12 -4.76
C ARG A 102 -7.82 -11.52 -5.39
N ASN A 103 -6.72 -12.27 -5.31
CA ASN A 103 -6.68 -13.68 -5.68
C ASN A 103 -7.36 -14.57 -4.63
N ILE A 104 -7.39 -14.09 -3.37
CA ILE A 104 -8.03 -14.75 -2.24
C ILE A 104 -9.00 -13.81 -1.53
N GLY A 105 -10.00 -14.40 -0.88
CA GLY A 105 -11.08 -13.72 -0.20
C GLY A 105 -12.40 -13.79 -0.96
N SER A 106 -13.49 -13.99 -0.22
CA SER A 106 -14.85 -14.02 -0.76
C SER A 106 -15.49 -12.65 -0.66
N ALA A 107 -16.17 -12.22 -1.72
CA ALA A 107 -17.03 -11.04 -1.66
C ALA A 107 -18.33 -11.43 -0.94
N VAL A 108 -18.53 -10.89 0.27
CA VAL A 108 -19.78 -11.01 1.02
C VAL A 108 -20.42 -9.62 1.04
N GLY A 109 -21.27 -9.34 0.05
CA GLY A 109 -21.87 -8.02 -0.13
C GLY A 109 -20.83 -6.95 -0.49
N ASP A 110 -20.77 -5.87 0.32
CA ASP A 110 -19.82 -4.77 0.17
C ASP A 110 -18.45 -5.05 0.85
N GLU A 111 -18.32 -6.19 1.55
CA GLU A 111 -17.15 -6.53 2.35
C GLU A 111 -16.38 -7.72 1.75
N SER A 112 -15.10 -7.81 2.08
CA SER A 112 -14.23 -8.92 1.68
C SER A 112 -13.75 -9.65 2.92
N GLU A 113 -14.05 -10.94 2.99
CA GLU A 113 -13.57 -11.80 4.06
C GLU A 113 -12.28 -12.48 3.62
N VAL A 114 -11.28 -12.52 4.50
CA VAL A 114 -10.01 -13.21 4.26
C VAL A 114 -9.71 -14.08 5.46
N GLU A 115 -9.41 -15.35 5.20
CA GLU A 115 -9.03 -16.30 6.23
C GLU A 115 -7.54 -16.12 6.59
N ILE A 116 -7.26 -15.99 7.89
CA ILE A 116 -5.90 -15.93 8.41
C ILE A 116 -5.38 -17.38 8.48
N PRO A 117 -4.21 -17.70 7.87
CA PRO A 117 -3.69 -19.06 7.88
C PRO A 117 -3.41 -19.57 9.29
N ASP A 118 -3.71 -20.84 9.55
CA ASP A 118 -3.53 -21.47 10.87
C ASP A 118 -2.11 -21.32 11.44
N TYR A 119 -1.08 -21.40 10.59
CA TYR A 119 0.32 -21.23 11.01
C TYR A 119 0.66 -19.80 11.50
N ARG A 120 -0.26 -18.85 11.33
CA ARG A 120 -0.17 -17.47 11.85
C ARG A 120 -1.06 -17.22 13.05
N LEU A 121 -1.92 -18.17 13.42
CA LEU A 121 -2.79 -18.04 14.58
C LEU A 121 -2.00 -18.28 15.85
N ILE A 122 -2.18 -17.40 16.84
CA ILE A 122 -1.72 -17.63 18.21
C ILE A 122 -2.83 -18.46 18.87
N THR A 123 -2.66 -19.78 18.93
CA THR A 123 -3.70 -20.74 19.35
C THR A 123 -3.80 -20.92 20.87
N THR A 124 -3.53 -19.87 21.66
CA THR A 124 -3.53 -19.98 23.13
C THR A 124 -4.89 -19.63 23.73
N ALA A 125 -5.51 -20.63 24.38
CA ALA A 125 -6.79 -20.47 25.06
C ALA A 125 -6.67 -19.65 26.37
N ASP A 126 -5.48 -19.65 26.97
CA ASP A 126 -5.21 -19.00 28.26
C ASP A 126 -4.47 -17.68 28.04
N LYS A 127 -5.10 -16.55 28.42
CA LYS A 127 -4.53 -15.18 28.35
C LYS A 127 -4.00 -14.77 26.96
N PRO A 128 -4.87 -14.68 25.93
CA PRO A 128 -4.47 -14.37 24.55
C PRO A 128 -3.71 -13.05 24.39
N LEU A 129 -4.05 -12.02 25.19
CA LEU A 129 -3.36 -10.73 25.14
C LEU A 129 -1.91 -10.83 25.63
N SER A 130 -1.63 -11.63 26.66
CA SER A 130 -0.27 -11.83 27.17
C SER A 130 0.61 -12.47 26.10
N HIS A 131 0.10 -13.52 25.47
CA HIS A 131 0.81 -14.20 24.39
C HIS A 131 1.03 -13.31 23.17
N LEU A 132 0.07 -12.44 22.84
CA LEU A 132 0.25 -11.47 21.76
C LEU A 132 1.36 -10.46 22.09
N ILE A 133 1.42 -9.98 23.32
CA ILE A 133 2.47 -9.06 23.77
C ILE A 133 3.83 -9.75 23.71
N ASP A 134 3.96 -10.97 24.24
CA ASP A 134 5.22 -11.72 24.23
C ASP A 134 5.67 -12.07 22.80
N PHE A 135 4.72 -12.36 21.91
CA PHE A 135 5.00 -12.62 20.49
C PHE A 135 5.47 -11.36 19.75
N ALA A 136 4.81 -10.23 19.94
CA ALA A 136 5.10 -8.99 19.23
C ALA A 136 6.32 -8.24 19.80
N TYR A 137 6.53 -8.34 21.12
CA TYR A 137 7.57 -7.65 21.87
C TYR A 137 8.35 -8.65 22.72
N LEU A 138 9.33 -9.30 22.10
CA LEU A 138 10.22 -10.27 22.75
C LEU A 138 10.90 -9.63 23.97
N ASP A 139 10.63 -10.18 25.16
CA ASP A 139 11.21 -9.74 26.42
C ASP A 139 10.90 -8.28 26.78
N LEU A 140 9.70 -7.78 26.42
CA LEU A 140 9.25 -6.40 26.70
C LEU A 140 9.55 -5.95 28.13
N LEU A 141 9.17 -6.78 29.12
CA LEU A 141 9.35 -6.47 30.54
C LEU A 141 10.83 -6.33 30.94
N GLN A 142 11.72 -7.11 30.32
CA GLN A 142 13.15 -7.08 30.59
C GLN A 142 13.82 -5.87 29.93
N ASN A 143 13.26 -5.40 28.81
CA ASN A 143 13.83 -4.33 28.01
C ASN A 143 13.13 -2.97 28.19
N MET A 144 12.16 -2.84 29.09
CA MET A 144 11.43 -1.57 29.31
C MET A 144 12.35 -0.40 29.69
N SER A 145 13.52 -0.68 30.27
CA SER A 145 14.51 0.33 30.66
C SER A 145 15.58 0.57 29.59
N ASP A 146 15.63 -0.23 28.52
CA ASP A 146 16.57 0.00 27.40
C ASP A 146 15.95 0.98 26.40
N CYS A 147 16.56 2.16 26.28
CA CYS A 147 16.13 3.19 25.35
C CYS A 147 16.33 2.82 23.88
N ARG A 148 17.04 1.72 23.58
CA ARG A 148 17.29 1.23 22.21
C ARG A 148 16.39 0.06 21.81
N TYR A 149 15.49 -0.37 22.69
CA TYR A 149 14.61 -1.51 22.43
C TYR A 149 13.43 -1.15 21.51
N PHE A 150 13.00 0.11 21.50
CA PHE A 150 11.92 0.63 20.65
C PHE A 150 12.44 1.35 19.40
#